data_AF-A0A7C0XCA5-F1
#
_entry.id   AF-A0A7C0XCA5-F1
#
_cell.length_a   1.000
_cell.length_b   1.000
_cell.length_c   1.000
_cell.angle_alpha   90.00
_cell.angle_beta   90.00
_cell.angle_gamma   90.00
#
_symmetry.space_group_name_H-M   'P 1'
#
loop_
_entity.id
_entity.type
_entity.pdbx_description
1 polymer ?
#
loop_
_entity_poly.entity_id
_entity_poly.type
_entity_poly.pdbx_seq_one_letter_code
_entity_poly.pdbx_strand_id
1 'polypeptide(L)' 'ANTLSAHRTGILAYFDHRISTGTLEGTNNKIKTMKRQAYGYRDMEFFKLKIPGLHETRYALVG' A
#
# COMPACT_ATOMS: atom_id res chain seq x y z
N ALA A 1 -5.64 11.48 -24.44
CA ALA A 1 -6.11 11.89 -23.11
C ALA A 1 -7.36 11.10 -22.70
N ASN A 2 -7.25 9.77 -22.54
CA ASN A 2 -8.42 8.89 -22.36
C ASN A 2 -8.59 8.35 -20.94
N THR A 3 -7.55 8.47 -20.11
CA THR A 3 -7.49 7.91 -18.75
C THR A 3 -8.51 8.58 -17.83
N LEU A 4 -8.65 9.91 -17.88
CA LEU A 4 -9.64 10.63 -17.07
C LEU A 4 -11.09 10.24 -17.41
N SER A 5 -11.40 10.10 -18.70
CA SER A 5 -12.73 9.69 -19.16
C SER A 5 -13.08 8.26 -18.73
N ALA A 6 -12.09 7.36 -18.76
CA ALA A 6 -12.23 5.97 -18.32
C ALA A 6 -12.48 5.84 -16.80
N HIS A 7 -11.91 6.73 -15.98
CA HIS A 7 -12.05 6.71 -14.52
C HIS A 7 -13.14 7.62 -13.96
N ARG A 8 -13.93 8.28 -14.83
CA ARG A 8 -14.94 9.29 -14.42
C ARG A 8 -15.94 8.77 -13.38
N THR A 9 -16.33 7.50 -13.48
CA THR A 9 -17.33 6.89 -12.58
C THR A 9 -16.80 6.75 -11.16
N GLY A 10 -15.55 6.31 -11.00
CA GLY A 10 -14.91 6.21 -9.68
C GLY A 10 -14.65 7.58 -9.04
N ILE A 11 -14.33 8.59 -9.86
CA ILE A 11 -14.14 9.97 -9.38
C ILE A 11 -15.45 10.56 -8.86
N LEU A 12 -16.56 10.36 -9.59
CA LEU A 12 -17.87 10.86 -9.16
C LEU A 12 -18.42 10.10 -7.94
N ALA A 13 -18.21 8.78 -7.87
CA ALA A 13 -18.64 7.95 -6.76
C ALA A 13 -18.04 8.35 -5.39
N TYR A 14 -16.89 9.04 -5.38
CA TYR A 14 -16.30 9.58 -4.15
C TYR A 14 -17.19 10.61 -3.45
N PHE A 15 -17.99 11.38 -4.21
CA PHE A 15 -18.89 12.39 -3.65
C PHE A 15 -20.10 11.76 -2.96
N ASP A 16 -20.59 10.63 -3.48
CA ASP A 16 -21.68 9.85 -2.90
C ASP A 16 -21.20 9.01 -1.70
N HIS A 17 -19.99 8.44 -1.80
CA HIS A 17 -19.39 7.61 -0.78
C HIS A 17 -17.94 8.04 -0.54
N ARG A 18 -17.69 8.73 0.59
CA ARG A 18 -16.37 9.22 0.99
C ARG A 18 -15.46 8.09 1.47
N ILE A 19 -15.01 7.24 0.55
CA ILE A 19 -14.00 6.23 0.81
C ILE A 19 -12.62 6.89 0.70
N SER A 20 -11.88 6.90 1.81
CA SER A 20 -10.50 7.39 1.82
C SER A 20 -9.53 6.30 1.36
N THR A 21 -8.64 6.63 0.42
CA THR A 21 -7.50 5.77 0.03
C THR A 21 -6.32 5.86 1.00
N GLY A 22 -6.40 6.67 2.06
CA GLY A 22 -5.26 6.95 2.93
C GLY A 22 -4.68 5.72 3.65
N THR A 23 -5.53 4.78 4.10
CA THR A 23 -5.07 3.52 4.71
C THR A 23 -4.40 2.59 3.70
N LEU A 24 -4.92 2.57 2.46
CA LEU A 24 -4.37 1.82 1.33
C LEU A 24 -3.00 2.40 0.92
N GLU A 25 -2.89 3.72 0.83
CA GLU A 25 -1.65 4.44 0.56
C GLU A 25 -0.60 4.22 1.64
N GLY A 26 -1.01 4.24 2.92
CA GLY A 26 -0.13 3.93 4.05
C GLY A 26 0.43 2.51 3.97
N THR A 27 -0.41 1.53 3.64
CA THR A 27 0.01 0.14 3.41
C THR A 27 0.98 0.04 2.24
N ASN A 28 0.68 0.70 1.11
CA ASN A 28 1.55 0.71 -0.07
C ASN A 28 2.91 1.33 0.24
N ASN A 29 2.97 2.41 1.02
CA ASN A 29 4.22 3.04 1.44
C ASN A 29 5.05 2.11 2.33
N LYS A 30 4.44 1.42 3.29
CA LYS A 30 5.12 0.43 4.14
C LYS A 30 5.72 -0.72 3.31
N ILE A 31 4.96 -1.28 2.36
CA ILE A 31 5.44 -2.34 1.45
C ILE A 31 6.61 -1.82 0.59
N LYS A 32 6.51 -0.58 0.07
CA LYS A 32 7.57 0.04 -0.74
C LYS A 32 8.85 0.23 0.07
N THR A 33 8.75 0.65 1.32
CA THR A 33 9.89 0.76 2.25
C THR A 33 10.49 -0.61 2.55
N MET A 34 9.68 -1.61 2.85
CA MET A 34 10.15 -2.98 3.07
C MET A 34 10.86 -3.53 1.84
N LYS A 35 10.34 -3.29 0.63
CA LYS A 35 10.98 -3.67 -0.64
C LYS A 35 12.34 -2.98 -0.84
N ARG A 36 12.48 -1.71 -0.42
CA ARG A 36 13.76 -0.98 -0.45
C ARG A 36 14.78 -1.56 0.52
N GLN A 37 14.36 -1.87 1.75
CA GLN A 37 15.20 -2.55 2.74
C GLN A 37 15.55 -3.99 2.30
N ALA A 38 14.72 -4.58 1.44
CA ALA A 38 14.89 -5.91 0.92
C ALA A 38 15.69 -6.00 -0.39
N TYR A 39 16.37 -4.94 -0.81
CA TYR A 39 17.30 -5.04 -1.95
C TYR A 39 18.41 -6.05 -1.63
N GLY A 40 18.40 -7.18 -2.35
CA GLY A 40 19.35 -8.29 -2.17
C GLY A 40 18.76 -9.57 -1.57
N TYR A 41 17.47 -9.61 -1.22
CA TYR A 41 16.84 -10.85 -0.76
C TYR A 41 16.74 -11.85 -1.92
N ARG A 42 17.39 -13.01 -1.76
CA ARG A 42 17.31 -14.15 -2.67
C ARG A 42 15.96 -14.89 -2.57
N ASP A 43 15.25 -14.64 -1.46
CA ASP A 43 14.00 -15.31 -1.08
C ASP A 43 12.81 -14.33 -1.14
N MET A 44 12.14 -14.33 -2.29
CA MET A 44 10.92 -13.56 -2.53
C MET A 44 9.70 -14.17 -1.84
N GLU A 45 9.74 -15.46 -1.45
CA GLU A 45 8.66 -16.11 -0.71
C GLU A 45 8.57 -15.55 0.71
N PHE A 46 9.71 -15.33 1.35
CA PHE A 46 9.78 -14.67 2.65
C PHE A 46 9.26 -13.22 2.62
N PHE A 47 9.51 -12.49 1.53
CA PHE A 47 8.95 -11.14 1.35
C PHE A 47 7.41 -11.17 1.27
N LYS A 48 6.83 -12.14 0.54
CA LYS A 48 5.37 -12.30 0.45
C LYS A 48 4.74 -12.62 1.81
N LEU A 49 5.40 -13.45 2.62
CA LEU A 49 4.92 -13.81 3.97
C LEU A 49 4.95 -12.62 4.94
N LYS A 50 5.86 -11.66 4.76
CA LYS A 50 5.91 -10.44 5.57
C LYS A 50 4.80 -9.43 5.26
N ILE A 51 4.21 -9.46 4.06
CA ILE A 51 3.11 -8.54 3.67
C ILE A 51 1.87 -8.72 4.56
N PRO A 52 1.32 -9.94 4.78
CA PRO A 52 0.20 -10.12 5.68
C PRO A 52 0.60 -9.76 7.12
N GLY A 53 1.81 -10.08 7.61
CA GLY A 53 2.26 -9.70 8.96
C GLY A 53 2.49 -8.19 9.18
N LEU A 54 2.41 -7.36 8.14
CA LEU A 54 2.66 -5.91 8.21
C LEU A 54 1.69 -5.17 9.14
N HIS A 55 0.47 -5.69 9.31
CA HIS A 55 -0.53 -5.13 10.22
C HIS A 55 -0.17 -5.35 11.70
N GLU A 56 0.62 -6.38 12.01
CA GLU A 56 1.10 -6.71 13.36
C GLU A 56 2.34 -5.89 13.74
N THR A 57 3.15 -5.51 12.74
CA THR A 57 4.31 -4.63 12.92
C THR A 57 3.86 -3.19 13.22
N ARG A 58 3.47 -2.95 14.47
CA ARG A 58 3.47 -1.59 15.04
C ARG A 58 4.93 -1.21 15.24
N TYR A 59 5.31 -0.03 14.75
CA TYR A 59 6.61 0.56 15.04
C TYR A 59 6.75 0.64 16.56
N ALA A 60 7.44 -0.33 17.16
CA ALA A 60 8.06 -0.12 18.45
C ALA A 60 9.13 0.94 18.16
N LEU A 61 8.85 2.18 18.56
CA LEU A 61 9.84 3.24 18.70
C LEU A 61 10.85 2.73 19.73
N VAL A 62 11.82 1.93 19.29
CA VAL A 62 13.01 1.58 20.04
C VAL A 62 14.13 2.35 19.36
N GLY A 63 14.43 3.48 19.98
CA GLY A 63 15.39 4.50 19.59
C GLY A 63 15.19 5.69 20.50
#